data_AF-A0A4Z0EGK6-F1
#
_entry.id   AF-A0A4Z0EGK6-F1
#
_cell.length_a   1.000
_cell.length_b   1.000
_cell.length_c   1.000
_cell.angle_alpha   90.00
_cell.angle_beta   90.00
_cell.angle_gamma   90.00
#
_symmetry.space_group_name_H-M   'P 1'
#
loop_
_entity.id
_entity.type
_entity.pdbx_description
1 polymer ?
#
loop_
_entity_poly.entity_id
_entity_poly.type
_entity_poly.pdbx_seq_one_letter_code
_entity_poly.pdbx_strand_id
1 'polypeptide(L)'
;MTPLRCYTPYYRVSTQKQGISGLGLEAQQAAVRAFIADPAQLLTEYVEIESGKKNQRPQLLAALAEARRVGSTLLIAKLDRLSRNASFILALRDSGVDFVCCDMPDANTLTVGLFAVLAQHERETISKRT
;
A
#
# COMPACT_ATOMS: atom_id res chain seq x y z
N MET A 1 -13.66 -22.87 11.98
CA MET A 1 -12.97 -21.65 12.47
C MET A 1 -12.35 -20.99 11.26
N THR A 2 -12.87 -19.86 10.79
CA THR A 2 -12.22 -19.07 9.75
C THR A 2 -10.87 -18.62 10.32
N PRO A 3 -9.73 -18.85 9.63
CA PRO A 3 -8.44 -18.42 10.15
C PRO A 3 -8.47 -16.91 10.42
N LEU A 4 -7.94 -16.49 11.56
CA LEU A 4 -7.75 -15.07 11.87
C LEU A 4 -6.87 -14.49 10.77
N ARG A 5 -7.42 -13.58 9.96
CA ARG A 5 -6.63 -12.86 8.96
C ARG A 5 -5.66 -11.95 9.69
N CYS A 6 -4.37 -12.13 9.43
CA CYS A 6 -3.32 -11.23 9.88
C CYS A 6 -3.02 -10.21 8.78
N TYR A 7 -2.57 -9.03 9.18
CA TYR A 7 -2.34 -7.88 8.32
C TYR A 7 -0.95 -7.30 8.54
N THR A 8 -0.24 -7.01 7.44
CA THR A 8 1.03 -6.28 7.47
C THR A 8 0.79 -4.85 7.00
N PRO A 9 0.72 -3.85 7.89
CA PRO A 9 0.41 -2.49 7.48
C PRO A 9 1.63 -1.78 6.86
N TYR A 10 1.37 -1.06 5.78
CA TYR A 10 2.36 -0.24 5.07
C TYR A 10 1.88 1.22 4.98
N TYR A 11 2.74 2.12 5.41
CA TYR A 11 2.48 3.56 5.46
C TYR A 11 3.49 4.33 4.61
N ARG A 12 3.08 5.47 4.04
CA ARG A 12 3.99 6.35 3.30
C ARG A 12 3.78 7.83 3.63
N VAL A 13 4.88 8.55 3.83
CA VAL A 13 4.89 10.01 3.98
C VAL A 13 6.00 10.67 3.15
N SER A 14 5.67 11.82 2.53
CA SER A 14 6.52 12.48 1.53
C SER A 14 7.64 13.36 2.11
N THR A 15 7.62 13.69 3.40
CA THR A 15 8.68 14.44 4.08
C THR A 15 8.64 14.20 5.60
N GLN A 16 9.79 14.28 6.27
CA GLN A 16 9.86 14.35 7.74
C GLN A 16 8.98 15.48 8.30
N LYS A 17 8.86 16.63 7.60
CA LYS A 17 8.00 17.75 8.00
C LYS A 17 6.50 17.45 7.97
N GLN A 18 6.03 16.48 7.19
CA GLN A 18 4.65 15.96 7.26
C GLN A 18 4.48 14.85 8.31
N GLY A 19 5.58 14.27 8.80
CA GLY A 19 5.58 13.48 10.03
C GLY A 19 5.35 14.33 11.28
N ILE A 20 5.71 15.62 11.22
CA ILE A 20 5.61 16.58 12.35
C ILE A 20 4.20 17.16 12.53
N SER A 21 3.34 17.14 11.51
CA SER A 21 1.98 17.69 11.60
C SER A 21 0.89 16.66 11.92
N GLY A 22 1.21 15.39 12.16
CA GLY A 22 0.25 14.31 12.51
C GLY A 22 -0.72 13.89 11.40
N LEU A 23 -1.08 14.82 10.50
CA LEU A 23 -2.13 14.66 9.48
C LEU A 23 -1.83 13.62 8.38
N GLY A 24 -0.57 13.18 8.25
CA GLY A 24 -0.14 12.22 7.24
C GLY A 24 -0.14 10.78 7.74
N LEU A 25 0.70 10.48 8.72
CA LEU A 25 0.92 9.13 9.23
C LEU A 25 -0.16 8.73 10.26
N GLU A 26 -0.50 9.62 11.20
CA GLU A 26 -1.50 9.30 12.24
C GLU A 26 -2.87 9.06 11.61
N ALA A 27 -3.23 9.84 10.58
CA ALA A 27 -4.47 9.60 9.84
C ALA A 27 -4.49 8.22 9.14
N GLN A 28 -3.33 7.75 8.66
CA GLN A 28 -3.21 6.41 8.07
C GLN A 28 -3.29 5.32 9.15
N GLN A 29 -2.59 5.49 10.28
CA GLN A 29 -2.65 4.58 11.42
C GLN A 29 -4.06 4.51 12.02
N ALA A 30 -4.76 5.65 12.11
CA ALA A 30 -6.13 5.71 12.58
C ALA A 30 -7.09 4.96 11.63
N ALA A 31 -6.92 5.12 10.31
CA ALA A 31 -7.70 4.36 9.33
C ALA A 31 -7.45 2.84 9.45
N VAL A 32 -6.19 2.42 9.60
CA VAL A 32 -5.83 1.01 9.84
C VAL A 32 -6.44 0.48 11.14
N ARG A 33 -6.33 1.23 12.24
CA ARG A 33 -6.91 0.86 13.53
C ARG A 33 -8.44 0.79 13.50
N ALA A 34 -9.09 1.64 12.71
CA ALA A 34 -10.54 1.61 12.52
C ALA A 34 -10.98 0.45 11.60
N PHE A 35 -10.11 -0.04 10.73
CA PHE A 35 -10.39 -1.12 9.81
C PHE A 35 -10.30 -2.51 10.47
N ILE A 36 -9.32 -2.71 11.36
CA ILE A 36 -9.13 -3.98 12.05
C ILE A 36 -10.14 -4.16 13.20
N ALA A 37 -10.57 -5.40 13.42
CA ALA A 37 -11.44 -5.75 14.55
C ALA A 37 -10.64 -6.02 15.83
N ASP A 38 -9.48 -6.67 15.70
CA ASP A 38 -8.59 -7.00 16.80
C ASP A 38 -7.16 -6.51 16.50
N PRO A 39 -6.55 -5.68 17.37
CA PRO A 39 -5.15 -5.27 17.27
C PRO A 39 -4.15 -6.43 17.12
N ALA A 40 -4.47 -7.63 17.64
CA ALA A 40 -3.62 -8.82 17.49
C ALA A 40 -3.50 -9.31 16.04
N GLN A 41 -4.37 -8.83 15.14
CA GLN A 41 -4.28 -9.12 13.72
C GLN A 41 -3.20 -8.28 13.02
N LEU A 42 -2.70 -7.19 13.63
CA LEU A 42 -1.61 -6.41 13.06
C LEU A 42 -0.26 -7.05 13.36
N LEU A 43 0.51 -7.25 12.30
CA LEU A 43 1.90 -7.65 12.36
C LEU A 43 2.80 -6.40 12.35
N THR A 44 4.07 -6.60 11.97
CA THR A 44 5.08 -5.53 11.86
C THR A 44 4.60 -4.39 10.97
N GLU A 45 4.72 -3.16 11.47
CA GLU A 45 4.43 -1.95 10.70
C GLU A 45 5.62 -1.52 9.85
N TYR A 46 5.37 -1.14 8.61
CA TYR A 46 6.38 -0.64 7.68
C TYR A 46 6.07 0.80 7.29
N VAL A 47 6.99 1.72 7.61
CA VAL A 47 6.81 3.16 7.35
C VAL A 47 7.85 3.65 6.35
N GLU A 48 7.39 4.02 5.15
CA GLU A 48 8.22 4.61 4.12
C GLU A 48 8.25 6.14 4.25
N ILE A 49 9.46 6.69 4.45
CA ILE A 49 9.70 8.13 4.54
C ILE A 49 10.56 8.55 3.33
N GLU A 50 9.90 8.90 2.23
CA GLU A 50 10.59 9.20 0.97
C GLU A 50 9.95 10.39 0.25
N SER A 51 10.77 11.36 -0.17
CA SER A 51 10.30 12.47 -1.01
C SER A 51 9.99 11.94 -2.42
N GLY A 52 8.94 12.45 -3.06
CA GLY A 52 8.41 11.91 -4.33
C GLY A 52 9.37 11.91 -5.53
N LYS A 53 10.62 12.35 -5.36
CA LYS A 53 11.70 12.25 -6.35
C LYS A 53 12.44 10.91 -6.33
N LYS A 54 12.39 10.15 -5.23
CA LYS A 54 13.00 8.82 -5.14
C LYS A 54 11.88 7.77 -5.06
N ASN A 55 12.07 6.64 -5.74
CA ASN A 55 11.08 5.57 -5.91
C ASN A 55 11.64 4.20 -5.50
N GLN A 56 12.69 4.16 -4.67
CA GLN A 56 13.36 2.89 -4.36
C GLN A 56 12.57 2.03 -3.36
N ARG A 57 11.64 2.64 -2.60
CA ARG A 57 10.60 1.97 -1.77
C ARG A 57 11.04 0.69 -1.03
N PRO A 58 12.15 0.72 -0.26
CA PRO A 58 12.64 -0.46 0.43
C PRO A 58 11.66 -1.02 1.48
N GLN A 59 10.86 -0.18 2.13
CA GLN A 59 9.91 -0.61 3.16
C GLN A 59 8.71 -1.34 2.57
N LEU A 60 8.31 -0.97 1.34
CA LEU A 60 7.28 -1.72 0.63
C LEU A 60 7.74 -3.14 0.30
N LEU A 61 8.97 -3.27 -0.20
CA LEU A 61 9.52 -4.59 -0.52
C LEU A 61 9.66 -5.46 0.72
N ALA A 62 10.07 -4.87 1.85
CA ALA A 62 10.13 -5.56 3.13
C ALA A 62 8.74 -6.00 3.62
N ALA A 63 7.73 -5.11 3.52
CA ALA A 63 6.35 -5.43 3.88
C ALA A 63 5.77 -6.57 3.02
N LEU A 64 6.02 -6.55 1.72
CA LEU A 64 5.60 -7.61 0.79
C LEU A 64 6.29 -8.93 1.09
N ALA A 65 7.60 -8.91 1.38
CA ALA A 65 8.35 -10.11 1.73
C ALA A 65 7.85 -10.73 3.04
N GLU A 66 7.58 -9.90 4.06
CA GLU A 66 7.02 -10.36 5.34
C GLU A 66 5.61 -10.91 5.15
N ALA A 67 4.76 -10.19 4.43
CA ALA A 67 3.39 -10.60 4.17
C ALA A 67 3.33 -11.97 3.47
N ARG A 68 4.20 -12.19 2.48
CA ARG A 68 4.38 -13.48 1.82
C ARG A 68 4.88 -14.55 2.79
N ARG A 69 5.87 -14.24 3.63
CA ARG A 69 6.51 -15.19 4.55
C ARG A 69 5.53 -15.73 5.58
N VAL A 70 4.64 -14.87 6.08
CA VAL A 70 3.69 -15.21 7.16
C VAL A 70 2.27 -15.51 6.65
N GLY A 71 2.03 -15.37 5.35
CA GLY A 71 0.69 -15.53 4.75
C GLY A 71 -0.30 -14.46 5.21
N SER A 72 0.16 -13.23 5.47
CA SER A 72 -0.72 -12.11 5.82
C SER A 72 -1.09 -11.27 4.61
N THR A 73 -2.14 -10.47 4.78
CA THR A 73 -2.60 -9.50 3.78
C THR A 73 -1.91 -8.16 4.00
N LEU A 74 -1.37 -7.54 2.95
CA LEU A 74 -0.82 -6.19 3.03
C LEU A 74 -1.96 -5.19 3.27
N LEU A 75 -1.86 -4.39 4.32
CA LEU A 75 -2.89 -3.40 4.67
C LEU A 75 -2.41 -1.98 4.34
N ILE A 76 -3.18 -1.29 3.53
CA ILE A 76 -2.88 0.06 3.05
C ILE A 76 -3.98 1.00 3.54
N ALA A 77 -3.61 2.15 4.11
CA ALA A 77 -4.61 3.09 4.62
C ALA A 77 -5.44 3.74 3.50
N LYS A 78 -4.80 4.20 2.43
CA LYS A 78 -5.49 4.80 1.27
C LYS A 78 -4.81 4.53 -0.06
N LEU A 79 -5.62 4.31 -1.09
CA LEU A 79 -5.13 4.04 -2.45
C LEU A 79 -4.74 5.34 -3.20
N ASP A 80 -5.28 6.50 -2.82
CA ASP A 80 -5.12 7.78 -3.55
C ASP A 80 -3.66 8.27 -3.74
N ARG A 81 -2.76 8.00 -2.79
CA ARG A 81 -1.32 8.33 -2.93
C ARG A 81 -0.50 7.28 -3.65
N LEU A 82 -1.12 6.17 -4.03
CA LEU A 82 -0.47 4.95 -4.50
C LEU A 82 -0.96 4.52 -5.91
N SER A 83 -2.23 4.77 -6.26
CA SER A 83 -2.80 4.49 -7.60
C SER A 83 -2.20 5.33 -8.72
N ARG A 84 -1.75 6.55 -8.43
CA ARG A 84 -1.04 7.41 -9.41
C ARG A 84 0.36 6.93 -9.74
N ASN A 85 0.82 5.82 -9.17
CA ASN A 85 2.13 5.27 -9.42
C ASN A 85 2.00 3.86 -10.01
N ALA A 86 2.06 3.76 -11.34
CA ALA A 86 1.96 2.50 -12.07
C ALA A 86 2.89 1.41 -11.54
N SER A 87 4.13 1.77 -11.21
CA SER A 87 5.14 0.84 -10.68
C SER A 87 4.72 0.22 -9.35
N PHE A 88 3.95 0.92 -8.53
CA PHE A 88 3.41 0.39 -7.29
C PHE A 88 2.35 -0.68 -7.53
N ILE A 89 1.37 -0.37 -8.38
CA ILE A 89 0.27 -1.29 -8.68
C ILE A 89 0.81 -2.56 -9.35
N LEU A 90 1.80 -2.42 -10.22
CA LEU A 90 2.53 -3.54 -10.81
C LEU A 90 3.29 -4.34 -9.74
N ALA A 91 4.02 -3.68 -8.83
CA ALA A 91 4.72 -4.38 -7.75
C ALA A 91 3.76 -5.17 -6.84
N LEU A 92 2.57 -4.62 -6.53
CA LEU A 92 1.54 -5.34 -5.78
C LEU A 92 1.05 -6.56 -6.55
N ARG A 93 0.70 -6.40 -7.83
CA ARG A 93 0.26 -7.50 -8.70
C ARG A 93 1.33 -8.60 -8.77
N ASP A 94 2.57 -8.24 -9.04
CA ASP A 94 3.68 -9.18 -9.24
C ASP A 94 4.11 -9.85 -7.93
N SER A 95 3.80 -9.24 -6.78
CA SER A 95 4.10 -9.82 -5.47
C SER A 95 3.25 -11.06 -5.15
N GLY A 96 2.09 -11.24 -5.77
CA GLY A 96 1.16 -12.33 -5.43
C GLY A 96 0.67 -12.31 -3.98
N VAL A 97 0.87 -11.19 -3.27
CA VAL A 97 0.39 -10.97 -1.89
C VAL A 97 -0.98 -10.32 -1.97
N ASP A 98 -1.94 -10.86 -1.22
CA ASP A 98 -3.24 -10.20 -1.06
C ASP A 98 -3.05 -8.86 -0.37
N PHE A 99 -3.78 -7.83 -0.82
CA PHE A 99 -3.80 -6.56 -0.12
C PHE A 99 -5.21 -6.02 0.03
N VAL A 100 -5.37 -5.15 1.02
CA VAL A 100 -6.61 -4.42 1.28
C VAL A 100 -6.29 -2.95 1.47
N CYS A 101 -7.13 -2.09 0.90
CA CYS A 101 -7.09 -0.66 1.15
C CYS A 101 -8.24 -0.29 2.10
N CYS A 102 -7.95 0.44 3.18
CA CYS A 102 -8.98 0.78 4.18
C CYS A 102 -10.07 1.70 3.59
N ASP A 103 -9.73 2.53 2.60
CA ASP A 103 -10.66 3.38 1.85
C ASP A 103 -11.40 2.65 0.71
N MET A 104 -10.93 1.46 0.33
CA MET A 104 -11.58 0.60 -0.66
C MET A 104 -11.44 -0.88 -0.24
N PRO A 105 -12.21 -1.33 0.78
CA PRO A 105 -12.12 -2.68 1.32
C PRO A 105 -12.37 -3.78 0.29
N ASP A 106 -13.21 -3.48 -0.70
CA ASP A 106 -13.57 -4.38 -1.80
C ASP A 106 -12.53 -4.41 -2.93
N ALA A 107 -11.41 -3.68 -2.80
CA ALA A 107 -10.30 -3.74 -3.73
C ALA A 107 -9.68 -5.14 -3.71
N ASN A 108 -10.05 -5.95 -4.70
CA ASN A 108 -9.53 -7.29 -4.91
C ASN A 108 -8.57 -7.31 -6.11
N THR A 109 -7.95 -8.46 -6.39
CA THR A 109 -6.99 -8.68 -7.48
C THR A 109 -7.45 -8.17 -8.84
N LEU A 110 -8.76 -8.22 -9.15
CA LEU A 110 -9.32 -7.68 -10.39
C LEU A 110 -9.20 -6.15 -10.44
N THR A 111 -9.57 -5.48 -9.36
CA THR A 111 -9.44 -4.02 -9.21
C THR A 111 -7.99 -3.57 -9.39
N VAL A 112 -7.03 -4.34 -8.85
CA VAL A 112 -5.58 -4.11 -9.04
C VAL A 112 -5.19 -4.25 -10.50
N GLY A 113 -5.63 -5.34 -11.15
CA GLY A 113 -5.34 -5.61 -12.55
C GLY A 113 -5.82 -4.47 -13.46
N LEU A 114 -7.03 -3.97 -13.21
CA LEU A 114 -7.56 -2.82 -13.94
C LEU A 114 -6.72 -1.56 -13.72
N PHE A 115 -6.38 -1.24 -12.46
CA PHE A 115 -5.50 -0.10 -12.17
C PHE A 115 -4.11 -0.27 -12.79
N ALA A 116 -3.56 -1.49 -12.84
CA ALA A 116 -2.27 -1.76 -13.47
C ALA A 116 -2.31 -1.45 -14.98
N VAL A 117 -3.36 -1.90 -15.66
CA VAL A 117 -3.58 -1.65 -17.10
C VAL A 117 -3.74 -0.15 -17.37
N LEU A 118 -4.56 0.54 -16.58
CA LEU A 118 -4.76 1.99 -16.70
C LEU A 118 -3.45 2.75 -16.49
N ALA A 119 -2.68 2.38 -15.47
CA ALA A 119 -1.44 3.07 -15.14
C ALA A 119 -0.33 2.80 -16.18
N GLN A 120 -0.31 1.59 -16.77
CA GLN A 120 0.55 1.28 -17.92
C GLN A 120 0.18 2.13 -19.15
N HIS A 121 -1.11 2.26 -19.44
CA HIS A 121 -1.60 3.08 -20.55
C HIS A 121 -1.25 4.57 -20.37
N GLU A 122 -1.39 5.12 -19.16
CA GLU A 122 -0.96 6.50 -18.85
C GLU A 122 0.54 6.71 -19.10
N ARG A 123 1.38 5.76 -18.65
CA ARG A 123 2.83 5.81 -18.86
C ARG A 123 3.19 5.84 -20.34
N GLU A 124 2.58 4.97 -21.13
CA GLU A 124 2.78 4.92 -22.58
C GLU A 124 2.31 6.20 -23.28
N THR A 125 1.23 6.81 -22.80
CA THR A 125 0.65 8.03 -23.39
C THR A 125 1.50 9.26 -23.09
N ILE A 126 2.02 9.38 -21.86
CA ILE A 126 2.99 10.43 -21.49
C ILE A 126 4.27 10.29 -22.32
N SER A 127 4.76 9.06 -22.49
CA SER A 127 5.94 8.79 -23.32
C SER A 127 5.75 9.12 -24.80
N LYS A 128 4.51 9.19 -25.31
CA LYS A 128 4.22 9.60 -26.70
C LYS A 128 4.10 11.12 -26.86
N ARG A 129 4.00 11.87 -25.76
CA ARG A 129 3.84 13.34 -25.73
C ARG A 129 5.13 14.08 -25.37
N THR A 130 6.19 13.35 -25.02
CA THR A 130 7.49 13.88 -24.58
C THR A 130 8.57 13.23 -25.41
#